data_AF-A0A8T5QBQ9-F1
#
_entry.id   AF-A0A8T5QBQ9-F1
#
_cell.length_a   1.000
_cell.length_b   1.000
_cell.length_c   1.000
_cell.angle_alpha   90.00
_cell.angle_beta   90.00
_cell.angle_gamma   90.00
#
_symmetry.space_group_name_H-M   'P 1'
#
loop_
_entity.id
_entity.type
_entity.pdbx_description
1 polymer ?
#
loop_
_entity_poly.entity_id
_entity_poly.type
_entity_poly.pdbx_seq_one_letter_code
_entity_poly.pdbx_strand_id
1 'polypeptide(L)'
;MNNLKEIIDKIIRDAFPELMSEDIKIEYKSLNDALLECGSLTGEGFYIEVDTTLENAPVEVKEGGLAHELAHVSKDRDKRLISKLRDRFASFISKRYKTLDERNTDLEVIIRGYGPQLLSFLEYSEKKGFPHYKEDGLAIREVKSLL
;
A
#
# COMPACT_ATOMS: atom_id res chain seq x y z
N MET A 1 10.24 14.41 -13.96
CA MET A 1 9.36 13.24 -14.25
C MET A 1 9.96 11.90 -13.78
N ASN A 2 10.76 11.86 -12.68
CA ASN A 2 11.40 10.61 -12.20
C ASN A 2 11.11 10.26 -10.72
N ASN A 3 10.24 11.00 -10.01
CA ASN A 3 10.18 10.93 -8.54
C ASN A 3 9.54 9.63 -7.99
N LEU A 4 8.41 9.18 -8.54
CA LEU A 4 7.71 8.00 -7.99
C LEU A 4 8.52 6.70 -8.11
N LYS A 5 9.21 6.49 -9.23
CA LYS A 5 10.04 5.30 -9.44
C LYS A 5 11.25 5.29 -8.51
N GLU A 6 11.88 6.43 -8.29
CA GLU A 6 13.00 6.52 -7.34
C GLU A 6 12.55 6.25 -5.90
N ILE A 7 11.36 6.74 -5.52
CA ILE A 7 10.76 6.46 -4.21
C ILE A 7 10.45 4.96 -4.08
N ILE A 8 9.76 4.35 -5.06
CA ILE A 8 9.38 2.94 -4.97
C ILE A 8 10.61 2.03 -4.94
N ASP A 9 11.62 2.29 -5.79
CA ASP A 9 12.86 1.51 -5.84
C ASP A 9 13.62 1.59 -4.52
N LYS A 10 13.61 2.75 -3.85
CA LYS A 10 14.16 2.92 -2.51
C LYS A 10 13.40 2.09 -1.49
N ILE A 11 12.07 2.18 -1.44
CA ILE A 11 11.24 1.44 -0.47
C ILE A 11 11.38 -0.07 -0.68
N ILE A 12 11.37 -0.54 -1.92
CA ILE A 12 11.57 -1.96 -2.24
C ILE A 12 12.93 -2.44 -1.74
N ARG A 13 14.01 -1.72 -2.05
CA ARG A 13 15.35 -2.12 -1.59
C ARG A 13 15.47 -2.15 -0.07
N ASP A 14 14.91 -1.14 0.61
CA ASP A 14 15.14 -0.93 2.03
C ASP A 14 14.17 -1.75 2.91
N ALA A 15 12.94 -1.97 2.45
CA ALA A 15 11.86 -2.60 3.22
C ALA A 15 11.19 -3.81 2.57
N PHE A 16 11.16 -3.94 1.24
CA PHE A 16 10.48 -5.06 0.53
C PHE A 16 11.38 -5.76 -0.50
N PRO A 17 12.56 -6.27 -0.10
CA PRO A 17 13.54 -6.82 -1.05
C PRO A 17 13.00 -8.01 -1.85
N GLU A 18 11.99 -8.71 -1.33
CA GLU A 18 11.30 -9.79 -2.05
C GLU A 18 10.55 -9.33 -3.31
N LEU A 19 10.26 -8.03 -3.43
CA LEU A 19 9.60 -7.42 -4.58
C LEU A 19 10.57 -6.96 -5.68
N MET A 20 11.90 -7.05 -5.46
CA MET A 20 12.89 -6.61 -6.45
C MET A 20 12.80 -7.33 -7.80
N SER A 21 12.23 -8.54 -7.83
CA SER A 21 12.04 -9.32 -9.07
C SER A 21 10.68 -9.10 -9.73
N GLU A 22 9.78 -8.34 -9.11
CA GLU A 22 8.41 -8.16 -9.60
C GLU A 22 8.34 -6.98 -10.58
N ASP A 23 7.55 -7.12 -11.64
CA ASP A 23 7.20 -6.01 -12.53
C ASP A 23 6.06 -5.19 -11.91
N ILE A 24 6.39 -4.06 -11.29
CA ILE A 24 5.44 -3.16 -10.66
C ILE A 24 5.36 -1.87 -11.49
N LYS A 25 4.24 -1.69 -12.18
CA LYS A 25 3.95 -0.44 -12.89
C LYS A 25 3.45 0.60 -11.91
N ILE A 26 3.92 1.83 -12.03
CA ILE A 26 3.48 2.94 -11.19
C ILE A 26 3.15 4.14 -12.07
N GLU A 27 1.96 4.72 -11.88
CA GLU A 27 1.52 5.89 -12.64
C GLU A 27 0.63 6.82 -11.83
N TYR A 28 0.60 8.09 -12.23
CA TYR A 28 -0.38 9.05 -11.73
C TYR A 28 -1.68 8.94 -12.52
N LYS A 29 -2.81 8.93 -11.81
CA LYS A 29 -4.15 8.88 -12.40
C LYS A 29 -5.12 9.69 -11.56
N SER A 30 -6.22 10.16 -12.13
CA SER A 30 -7.30 10.75 -11.33
C SER A 30 -8.12 9.62 -10.71
N LEU A 31 -8.04 9.48 -9.39
CA LEU A 31 -8.82 8.54 -8.61
C LEU A 31 -10.02 9.26 -7.98
N ASN A 32 -11.14 8.57 -7.79
CA ASN A 32 -12.37 9.19 -7.29
C ASN A 32 -12.57 9.02 -5.78
N ASP A 33 -12.12 7.89 -5.24
CA ASP A 33 -12.44 7.42 -3.89
C ASP A 33 -11.21 6.93 -3.10
N ALA A 34 -10.01 7.08 -3.65
CA ALA A 34 -8.75 6.73 -2.99
C ALA A 34 -7.63 7.70 -3.37
N LEU A 35 -6.55 7.69 -2.57
CA LEU A 35 -5.31 8.40 -2.89
C LEU A 35 -4.28 7.49 -3.57
N LEU A 36 -4.34 6.19 -3.30
CA LEU A 36 -3.56 5.15 -3.97
C LEU A 36 -4.45 3.91 -4.14
N GLU A 37 -4.16 3.12 -5.16
CA GLU A 37 -4.75 1.81 -5.38
C GLU A 37 -3.69 0.90 -6.00
N CYS A 38 -3.61 -0.35 -5.53
CA CYS A 38 -2.80 -1.37 -6.19
C CYS A 38 -3.62 -2.54 -6.71
N GLY A 39 -3.03 -3.27 -7.64
CA GLY A 39 -3.66 -4.44 -8.18
C GLY A 39 -2.74 -5.30 -9.04
N SER A 40 -3.37 -6.26 -9.69
CA SER A 40 -2.74 -7.34 -10.42
C SER A 40 -2.89 -7.13 -11.93
N LEU A 41 -1.80 -7.24 -12.70
CA LEU A 41 -1.87 -7.26 -14.16
C LEU A 41 -2.19 -8.69 -14.66
N THR A 42 -2.98 -8.81 -15.73
CA THR A 42 -3.25 -10.09 -16.41
C THR A 42 -1.99 -10.60 -17.09
N GLY A 43 -1.47 -11.74 -16.65
CA GLY A 43 -0.31 -12.40 -17.26
C GLY A 43 0.85 -12.57 -16.30
N GLU A 44 1.37 -11.47 -15.74
CA GLU A 44 2.38 -11.39 -14.66
C GLU A 44 2.62 -9.91 -14.31
N GLY A 45 2.92 -9.60 -13.04
CA GLY A 45 3.15 -8.23 -12.56
C GLY A 45 2.01 -7.59 -11.76
N PHE A 46 2.27 -6.38 -11.29
CA PHE A 46 1.42 -5.55 -10.43
C PHE A 46 1.35 -4.12 -10.95
N TYR A 47 0.37 -3.36 -10.48
CA TYR A 47 0.32 -1.93 -10.70
C TYR A 47 0.02 -1.19 -9.40
N ILE A 48 0.45 0.07 -9.34
CA ILE A 48 0.10 1.04 -8.32
C ILE A 48 -0.32 2.32 -9.05
N GLU A 49 -1.58 2.71 -8.87
CA GLU A 49 -2.11 3.99 -9.32
C GLU A 49 -2.03 4.99 -8.16
N VAL A 50 -1.45 6.16 -8.42
CA VAL A 50 -1.30 7.24 -7.44
C VAL A 50 -2.18 8.39 -7.87
N ASP A 51 -3.03 8.90 -6.97
CA ASP A 51 -3.88 10.02 -7.32
C ASP A 51 -3.06 11.27 -7.68
N THR A 52 -3.48 11.99 -8.72
CA THR A 52 -2.81 13.23 -9.17
C THR A 52 -2.68 14.29 -8.08
N THR A 53 -3.55 14.30 -7.06
CA THR A 53 -3.43 15.22 -5.92
C THR A 53 -2.21 14.95 -5.03
N LEU A 54 -1.53 13.81 -5.20
CA LEU A 54 -0.27 13.48 -4.53
C LEU A 54 0.99 13.93 -5.29
N GLU A 55 0.87 14.45 -6.51
CA GLU A 55 2.02 14.94 -7.28
C GLU A 55 2.87 15.93 -6.47
N ASN A 56 2.19 16.86 -5.80
CA ASN A 56 2.79 17.93 -5.00
C ASN A 56 2.81 17.65 -3.49
N ALA A 57 2.43 16.44 -3.05
CA ALA A 57 2.50 16.07 -1.64
C ALA A 57 3.96 16.01 -1.15
N PRO A 58 4.21 16.15 0.17
CA PRO A 58 5.51 15.86 0.76
C PRO A 58 6.01 14.45 0.42
N VAL A 59 7.32 14.24 0.40
CA VAL A 59 7.89 12.94 0.02
C VAL A 59 7.52 11.85 1.03
N GLU A 60 7.43 12.20 2.31
CA GLU A 60 7.09 11.28 3.40
C GLU A 60 5.65 10.76 3.27
N VAL A 61 4.74 11.61 2.77
CA VAL A 61 3.35 11.22 2.46
C VAL A 61 3.32 10.20 1.32
N LYS A 62 4.10 10.45 0.26
CA LYS A 62 4.21 9.51 -0.87
C LYS A 62 4.86 8.20 -0.43
N GLU A 63 5.93 8.27 0.35
CA GLU A 63 6.60 7.10 0.90
C GLU A 63 5.64 6.26 1.76
N GLY A 64 4.82 6.90 2.60
CA GLY A 64 3.85 6.21 3.46
C GLY A 64 2.77 5.48 2.67
N GLY A 65 2.16 6.15 1.69
CA GLY A 65 1.16 5.53 0.82
C GLY A 65 1.75 4.40 -0.02
N LEU A 66 2.91 4.61 -0.63
CA LEU A 66 3.57 3.58 -1.45
C LEU A 66 4.03 2.37 -0.63
N ALA A 67 4.52 2.57 0.59
CA ALA A 67 4.87 1.45 1.47
C ALA A 67 3.64 0.60 1.84
N HIS A 68 2.47 1.23 2.05
CA HIS A 68 1.20 0.53 2.27
C HIS A 68 0.81 -0.32 1.05
N GLU A 69 0.81 0.26 -0.15
CA GLU A 69 0.50 -0.50 -1.38
C GLU A 69 1.51 -1.62 -1.65
N LEU A 70 2.79 -1.41 -1.37
CA LEU A 70 3.81 -2.45 -1.51
C LEU A 70 3.61 -3.62 -0.54
N ALA A 71 3.10 -3.36 0.68
CA ALA A 71 2.74 -4.43 1.60
C ALA A 71 1.57 -5.28 1.06
N HIS A 72 0.57 -4.66 0.42
CA HIS A 72 -0.46 -5.40 -0.30
C HIS A 72 0.12 -6.23 -1.46
N VAL A 73 1.00 -5.64 -2.27
CA VAL A 73 1.67 -6.35 -3.37
C VAL A 73 2.49 -7.56 -2.87
N SER A 74 3.23 -7.40 -1.76
CA SER A 74 4.01 -8.49 -1.15
C SER A 74 3.12 -9.64 -0.69
N LYS A 75 2.02 -9.34 0.00
CA LYS A 75 1.02 -10.35 0.39
C LYS A 75 0.41 -11.06 -0.82
N ASP A 76 0.05 -10.32 -1.87
CA ASP A 76 -0.59 -10.90 -3.05
C ASP A 76 0.37 -11.74 -3.89
N ARG A 77 1.66 -11.36 -3.94
CA ARG A 77 2.74 -12.19 -4.49
C ARG A 77 2.84 -13.51 -3.75
N ASP A 78 2.88 -13.48 -2.43
CA ASP A 78 2.97 -14.71 -1.62
C ASP A 78 1.73 -15.58 -1.77
N LYS A 79 0.53 -14.98 -1.81
CA LYS A 79 -0.71 -15.69 -2.14
C LYS A 79 -0.64 -16.34 -3.52
N ARG A 80 -0.11 -15.67 -4.55
CA ARG A 80 0.06 -16.24 -5.90
C ARG A 80 1.03 -17.42 -5.90
N LEU A 81 2.15 -17.32 -5.19
CA LEU A 81 3.10 -18.41 -5.02
C LEU A 81 2.43 -19.62 -4.35
N ILE A 82 1.64 -19.38 -3.31
CA ILE A 82 0.91 -20.42 -2.57
C ILE A 82 -0.27 -20.97 -3.40
N SER A 83 -0.99 -20.14 -4.15
CA SER A 83 -2.15 -20.55 -4.96
C SER A 83 -1.72 -21.30 -6.22
N LYS A 84 -0.57 -20.95 -6.82
CA LYS A 84 0.08 -21.78 -7.86
C LYS A 84 0.42 -23.19 -7.33
N LEU A 85 0.60 -23.34 -6.01
CA LEU A 85 0.79 -24.63 -5.34
C LEU A 85 -0.51 -25.28 -4.85
N ARG A 86 -1.61 -24.52 -4.69
CA ARG A 86 -2.89 -25.03 -4.17
C ARG A 86 -4.05 -24.22 -4.75
N ASP A 87 -4.61 -24.74 -5.83
CA ASP A 87 -5.69 -24.09 -6.55
C ASP A 87 -6.99 -24.00 -5.72
N ARG A 88 -7.71 -22.89 -5.93
CA ARG A 88 -9.05 -22.51 -5.43
C ARG A 88 -9.20 -22.20 -3.95
N PHE A 89 -9.28 -20.91 -3.61
CA PHE A 89 -10.41 -20.41 -2.81
C PHE A 89 -10.82 -19.01 -3.27
N ALA A 90 -12.10 -18.90 -3.60
CA ALA A 90 -12.70 -17.77 -4.29
C ALA A 90 -13.05 -16.60 -3.35
N SER A 91 -13.22 -15.45 -4.00
CA SER A 91 -13.50 -14.10 -3.54
C SER A 91 -14.83 -13.91 -2.78
N PHE A 92 -14.96 -14.49 -1.60
CA PHE A 92 -16.01 -14.10 -0.64
C PHE A 92 -15.38 -13.67 0.69
N ILE A 93 -14.81 -12.48 0.66
CA ILE A 93 -14.17 -11.88 1.82
C ILE A 93 -15.19 -11.00 2.53
N SER A 94 -15.58 -11.39 3.76
CA SER A 94 -16.44 -10.57 4.61
C SER A 94 -15.79 -9.22 4.94
N LYS A 95 -16.58 -8.16 5.20
CA LYS A 95 -16.07 -6.83 5.61
C LYS A 95 -15.03 -6.91 6.73
N ARG A 96 -15.27 -7.77 7.72
CA ARG A 96 -14.36 -8.00 8.85
C ARG A 96 -12.98 -8.47 8.42
N TYR A 97 -12.90 -9.35 7.41
CA TYR A 97 -11.62 -9.82 6.91
C TYR A 97 -10.90 -8.72 6.14
N LYS A 98 -11.60 -7.93 5.32
CA LYS A 98 -11.00 -6.76 4.66
C LYS A 98 -10.36 -5.82 5.69
N THR A 99 -11.10 -5.47 6.74
CA THR A 99 -10.57 -4.65 7.84
C THR A 99 -9.34 -5.24 8.51
N LEU A 100 -9.33 -6.55 8.76
CA LEU A 100 -8.16 -7.19 9.36
C LEU A 100 -6.95 -7.18 8.41
N ASP A 101 -7.19 -7.31 7.11
CA ASP A 101 -6.12 -7.28 6.11
C ASP A 101 -5.47 -5.89 6.04
N GLU A 102 -6.26 -4.82 5.93
CA GLU A 102 -5.76 -3.43 5.94
C GLU A 102 -4.97 -3.13 7.22
N ARG A 103 -5.49 -3.55 8.38
CA ARG A 103 -4.80 -3.36 9.67
C ARG A 103 -3.48 -4.11 9.73
N ASN A 104 -3.43 -5.33 9.19
CA ASN A 104 -2.20 -6.09 9.12
C ASN A 104 -1.22 -5.48 8.12
N THR A 105 -1.70 -4.88 7.02
CA THR A 105 -0.88 -4.11 6.07
C THR A 105 -0.20 -2.95 6.80
N ASP A 106 -0.95 -2.14 7.55
CA ASP A 106 -0.38 -1.02 8.30
C ASP A 106 0.64 -1.47 9.36
N LEU A 107 0.35 -2.55 10.10
CA LEU A 107 1.30 -3.13 11.05
C LEU A 107 2.58 -3.58 10.36
N GLU A 108 2.47 -4.21 9.19
CA GLU A 108 3.62 -4.64 8.40
C GLU A 108 4.47 -3.45 7.94
N VAL A 109 3.85 -2.38 7.47
CA VAL A 109 4.54 -1.13 7.10
C VAL A 109 5.31 -0.55 8.30
N ILE A 110 4.70 -0.54 9.48
CA ILE A 110 5.36 -0.09 10.72
C ILE A 110 6.55 -0.99 11.05
N ILE A 111 6.37 -2.31 11.04
CA ILE A 111 7.41 -3.30 11.33
C ILE A 111 8.59 -3.17 10.35
N ARG A 112 8.31 -2.87 9.08
CA ARG A 112 9.32 -2.63 8.04
C ARG A 112 9.98 -1.24 8.11
N GLY A 113 9.68 -0.45 9.14
CA GLY A 113 10.38 0.80 9.44
C GLY A 113 9.80 2.05 8.80
N TYR A 114 8.63 1.96 8.16
CA TYR A 114 7.96 3.08 7.48
C TYR A 114 6.83 3.70 8.30
N GLY A 115 6.79 3.42 9.60
CA GLY A 115 5.75 3.92 10.51
C GLY A 115 5.55 5.45 10.52
N PRO A 116 6.61 6.28 10.61
CA PRO A 116 6.48 7.74 10.55
C PRO A 116 5.92 8.25 9.21
N GLN A 117 6.30 7.61 8.10
CA GLN A 117 5.80 7.92 6.75
C GLN A 117 4.34 7.51 6.60
N LEU A 118 3.97 6.31 7.07
CA LEU A 118 2.59 5.87 7.14
C LEU A 118 1.75 6.88 7.92
N LEU A 119 2.20 7.29 9.10
CA LEU A 119 1.50 8.30 9.90
C LEU A 119 1.30 9.62 9.12
N SER A 120 2.34 10.08 8.42
CA SER A 120 2.25 11.30 7.59
C SER A 120 1.23 11.15 6.47
N PHE A 121 1.16 9.98 5.84
CA PHE A 121 0.16 9.65 4.83
C PHE A 121 -1.26 9.65 5.40
N LEU A 122 -1.49 9.00 6.55
CA LEU A 122 -2.79 8.96 7.22
C LEU A 122 -3.31 10.36 7.57
N GLU A 123 -2.44 11.20 8.15
CA GLU A 123 -2.78 12.59 8.49
C GLU A 123 -3.05 13.44 7.24
N TYR A 124 -2.36 13.17 6.14
CA TYR A 124 -2.62 13.83 4.86
C TYR A 124 -3.96 13.40 4.25
N SER A 125 -4.26 12.10 4.29
CA SER A 125 -5.50 11.51 3.78
C SER A 125 -6.74 12.08 4.49
N GLU A 126 -6.70 12.17 5.82
CA GLU A 126 -7.75 12.78 6.62
C GLU A 126 -7.99 14.25 6.25
N LYS A 127 -6.92 15.04 6.06
CA LYS A 127 -7.01 16.45 5.62
C LYS A 127 -7.61 16.61 4.23
N LYS A 128 -7.47 15.61 3.36
CA LYS A 128 -8.03 15.59 2.00
C LYS A 128 -9.47 15.12 1.94
N GLY A 129 -10.07 14.76 3.08
CA GLY A 129 -11.46 14.30 3.15
C GLY A 129 -11.61 12.80 2.90
N PHE A 130 -10.54 12.02 3.05
CA PHE A 130 -10.54 10.55 3.07
C PHE A 130 -10.38 10.07 4.52
N PRO A 131 -11.44 10.18 5.35
CA PRO A 131 -11.37 9.76 6.75
C PRO A 131 -11.06 8.26 6.83
N HIS A 132 -10.02 7.89 7.57
CA HIS A 132 -9.74 6.50 7.87
C HIS A 132 -10.71 6.00 8.93
N TYR A 133 -11.66 5.18 8.52
CA TYR A 133 -12.55 4.50 9.45
C TYR A 133 -11.89 3.24 9.99
N LYS A 134 -12.52 2.64 11.01
CA LYS A 134 -12.06 1.35 11.56
C LYS A 134 -11.90 0.26 10.50
N GLU A 135 -12.51 0.41 9.33
CA GLU A 135 -12.51 -0.58 8.25
C GLU A 135 -11.32 -0.40 7.28
N ASP A 136 -10.62 0.74 7.34
CA ASP A 136 -9.60 1.18 6.37
C ASP A 136 -8.17 1.12 6.95
N GLY A 137 -7.95 0.28 7.96
CA GLY A 137 -6.63 0.10 8.59
C GLY A 137 -6.55 0.51 10.07
N LEU A 138 -5.35 0.87 10.51
CA LEU A 138 -5.07 1.43 11.82
C LEU A 138 -5.45 2.90 11.87
N ALA A 139 -6.09 3.33 12.96
CA ALA A 139 -6.33 4.75 13.17
C ALA A 139 -5.01 5.49 13.46
N ILE A 140 -4.95 6.78 13.12
CA ILE A 140 -3.81 7.68 13.40
C ILE A 140 -3.31 7.54 14.85
N ARG A 141 -4.22 7.48 15.82
CA ARG A 141 -3.88 7.30 17.25
C ARG A 141 -3.23 5.95 17.56
N GLU A 142 -3.62 4.90 16.86
CA GLU A 142 -3.06 3.56 17.03
C GLU A 142 -1.64 3.54 16.46
N VAL A 143 -1.44 4.09 15.26
CA VAL A 143 -0.10 4.24 14.67
C VAL A 143 0.79 5.04 15.60
N LYS A 144 0.35 6.20 16.11
CA LYS A 144 1.12 7.01 17.08
C LYS A 144 1.52 6.25 18.35
N SER A 145 0.75 5.26 18.78
CA SER A 145 1.07 4.46 19.97
C SER A 145 2.08 3.33 19.71
N LEU A 146 2.36 3.04 18.44
CA LEU A 146 3.25 1.96 18.00
C LEU A 146 4.62 2.46 17.51
N LEU A 147 4.79 3.79 17.36
CA LEU A 147 6.06 4.45 17.03
C LEU A 147 6.79 4.90 18.30
#